data_AF-A0A959JKP2-F1
#
_entry.id   AF-A0A959JKP2-F1
#
_cell.length_a   1.000
_cell.length_b   1.000
_cell.length_c   1.000
_cell.angle_alpha   90.00
_cell.angle_beta   90.00
_cell.angle_gamma   90.00
#
_symmetry.space_group_name_H-M   'P 1'
#
loop_
_entity.id
_entity.type
_entity.pdbx_description
1 polymer ?
#
loop_
_entity_poly.entity_id
_entity_poly.type
_entity_poly.pdbx_seq_one_letter_code
_entity_poly.pdbx_strand_id
1 'polypeptide(L)'
;LASIYLQLSDLLTENGYLTIVVKNIKKKGRNYPFAWDLSAALMEKYHLLPETFWCQDDINLAPYGYGNTFVSNTFHQYCLHFQKK
;
A
#
# COMPACT_ATOMS: atom_id res chain seq x y z
N LEU A 1 9.63 9.15 -4.79
CA LEU A 1 9.35 7.70 -4.65
C LEU A 1 8.43 7.22 -5.77
N ALA A 2 7.25 7.81 -5.97
CA ALA A 2 6.36 7.46 -7.09
C ALA A 2 7.06 7.47 -8.48
N SER A 3 7.98 8.41 -8.69
CA SER A 3 8.79 8.51 -9.91
C SER A 3 9.50 7.22 -10.33
N ILE A 4 9.97 6.41 -9.37
CA ILE A 4 10.65 5.14 -9.65
C ILE A 4 9.68 4.16 -10.32
N TYR A 5 8.46 4.05 -9.80
CA TYR A 5 7.43 3.18 -10.35
C TYR A 5 6.87 3.70 -11.67
N LEU A 6 6.81 5.02 -11.87
CA LEU A 6 6.40 5.62 -13.14
C LEU A 6 7.43 5.38 -14.25
N GLN A 7 8.72 5.37 -13.92
CA GLN A 7 9.80 5.02 -14.85
C GLN A 7 9.80 3.52 -15.18
N LEU A 8 9.42 2.67 -14.22
CA LEU A 8 9.32 1.22 -14.42
C LEU A 8 8.29 0.83 -15.50
N SER A 9 7.31 1.70 -15.77
CA SER A 9 6.31 1.51 -16.83
C SER A 9 6.94 1.36 -18.20
N ASP A 10 8.08 2.01 -18.42
CA ASP A 10 8.77 2.02 -19.71
C ASP A 10 9.52 0.70 -19.94
N LEU A 11 9.76 -0.09 -18.87
CA LEU A 11 10.43 -1.40 -18.90
C LEU A 11 9.46 -2.58 -18.93
N LEU A 12 8.20 -2.37 -18.54
CA LEU A 12 7.17 -3.41 -18.56
C LEU A 12 6.72 -3.70 -19.99
N THR A 13 6.47 -4.98 -20.28
CA THR A 13 5.82 -5.40 -21.53
C THR A 13 4.42 -4.80 -21.65
N GLU A 14 3.89 -4.73 -22.87
CA GLU A 14 2.47 -4.38 -23.06
C GLU A 14 1.57 -5.26 -22.19
N ASN A 15 0.58 -4.66 -21.54
CA ASN A 15 -0.31 -5.31 -20.57
C ASN A 15 0.39 -5.94 -19.35
N GLY A 16 1.67 -5.65 -19.13
CA GLY A 16 2.44 -6.16 -18.01
C GLY A 16 1.88 -5.73 -16.66
N TYR A 17 2.15 -6.54 -15.64
CA TYR A 17 1.63 -6.33 -14.29
C TYR A 17 2.72 -5.90 -13.32
N LEU A 18 2.36 -5.03 -12.38
CA LEU A 18 3.19 -4.59 -11.27
C LEU A 18 2.42 -4.84 -9.97
N THR A 19 3.04 -5.53 -9.02
CA THR A 19 2.50 -5.66 -7.66
C THR A 19 3.42 -4.97 -6.68
N ILE A 20 2.86 -4.09 -5.85
CA ILE A 20 3.60 -3.38 -4.81
C ILE A 20 3.04 -3.80 -3.45
N VAL A 21 3.90 -4.36 -2.61
CA VAL A 21 3.58 -4.70 -1.21
C VAL A 21 3.92 -3.50 -0.33
N VAL A 22 2.92 -2.93 0.34
CA VAL A 22 3.08 -1.69 1.10
C VAL A 22 2.11 -1.62 2.27
N LYS A 23 2.50 -0.90 3.34
CA LYS A 23 1.62 -0.55 4.46
C LYS A 23 1.35 0.94 4.55
N ASN A 24 0.23 1.28 5.16
CA ASN A 24 0.03 2.63 5.67
C ASN A 24 1.05 2.94 6.78
N ILE A 25 1.45 4.21 6.88
CA ILE A 25 2.48 4.64 7.80
C ILE A 25 1.81 5.30 9.00
N LYS A 26 2.05 4.78 10.20
CA LYS A 26 1.67 5.44 11.45
C LYS A 26 2.91 6.12 12.03
N LYS A 27 2.88 7.44 12.18
CA LYS A 27 4.00 8.21 12.73
C LYS A 27 3.49 9.38 13.55
N LYS A 28 3.99 9.51 14.80
CA LYS A 28 3.63 10.59 15.74
C LYS A 28 2.12 10.78 15.91
N GLY A 29 1.37 9.67 16.06
CA GLY A 29 -0.09 9.71 16.23
C GLY A 29 -0.90 10.01 14.97
N ARG A 30 -0.24 10.27 13.83
CA ARG A 30 -0.91 10.47 12.54
C ARG A 30 -0.84 9.22 11.69
N ASN A 31 -1.97 8.86 11.09
CA ASN A 31 -2.05 7.81 10.07
C ASN A 31 -1.89 8.45 8.69
N TYR A 32 -0.94 7.95 7.92
CA TYR A 32 -0.70 8.34 6.53
C TYR A 32 -1.20 7.20 5.64
N PRO A 33 -2.20 7.43 4.78
CA PRO A 33 -2.78 6.45 3.86
C PRO A 33 -1.84 6.16 2.68
N PHE A 34 -0.58 5.88 2.97
CA PHE A 34 0.50 5.83 1.99
C PHE A 34 0.26 4.86 0.83
N ALA A 35 -0.42 3.73 1.09
CA ALA A 35 -0.80 2.79 0.03
C ALA A 35 -1.71 3.47 -1.01
N TRP A 36 -2.68 4.25 -0.55
CA TRP A 36 -3.67 4.93 -1.40
C TRP A 36 -3.09 6.17 -2.08
N ASP A 37 -2.27 6.94 -1.36
CA ASP A 37 -1.54 8.08 -1.94
C ASP A 37 -0.63 7.61 -3.08
N LEU A 38 0.05 6.47 -2.89
CA LEU A 38 0.87 5.85 -3.93
C LEU A 38 0.00 5.38 -5.11
N SER A 39 -1.09 4.67 -4.86
CA SER A 39 -2.00 4.23 -5.93
C SER A 39 -2.51 5.38 -6.78
N ALA A 40 -2.96 6.46 -6.15
CA ALA A 40 -3.46 7.65 -6.85
C ALA A 40 -2.40 8.25 -7.78
N ALA A 41 -1.14 8.30 -7.33
CA ALA A 41 -0.04 8.78 -8.17
C ALA A 41 0.29 7.83 -9.34
N LEU A 42 0.21 6.51 -9.14
CA LEU A 42 0.53 5.53 -10.18
C LEU A 42 -0.59 5.36 -11.21
N MET A 43 -1.83 5.69 -10.85
CA MET A 43 -2.97 5.68 -11.76
C MET A 43 -2.80 6.61 -12.98
N GLU A 44 -1.79 7.47 -13.02
CA GLU A 44 -1.39 8.23 -14.22
C GLU A 44 -1.00 7.28 -15.37
N LYS A 45 -0.06 6.35 -15.13
CA LYS A 45 0.49 5.42 -16.13
C LYS A 45 -0.04 3.98 -16.04
N TYR A 46 -0.77 3.65 -14.97
CA TYR A 46 -1.25 2.29 -14.71
C TYR A 46 -2.76 2.24 -14.48
N HIS A 47 -3.38 1.12 -14.78
CA HIS A 47 -4.70 0.77 -14.27
C HIS A 47 -4.53 0.13 -12.90
N LEU A 48 -5.16 0.71 -11.86
CA LEU A 48 -5.28 0.05 -10.57
C LEU A 48 -6.26 -1.11 -10.69
N LEU A 49 -5.82 -2.31 -10.32
CA LEU A 49 -6.62 -3.53 -10.24
C LEU A 49 -7.09 -3.73 -8.80
N PRO A 50 -8.06 -4.65 -8.57
CA PRO A 50 -8.47 -5.00 -7.20
C PRO A 50 -7.26 -5.40 -6.37
N GLU A 51 -7.11 -4.78 -5.19
CA GLU A 51 -6.04 -5.06 -4.25
C GLU A 51 -6.25 -6.38 -3.50
N THR A 52 -5.17 -6.96 -2.99
CA THR A 52 -5.24 -8.07 -2.03
C THR A 52 -4.59 -7.68 -0.71
N PHE A 53 -4.93 -8.41 0.34
CA PHE A 53 -4.39 -8.20 1.68
C PHE A 53 -3.49 -9.37 2.06
N TRP A 54 -2.24 -9.08 2.38
CA TRP A 54 -1.37 -10.07 3.01
C TRP A 54 -1.49 -9.93 4.53
N CYS A 55 -2.27 -10.82 5.13
CA CYS A 55 -2.48 -10.89 6.57
C CYS A 55 -1.38 -11.75 7.24
N GLN A 56 -0.79 -11.21 8.29
CA GLN A 56 0.25 -11.83 9.11
C GLN A 56 -0.36 -12.32 10.43
N ASP A 57 0.00 -13.53 10.85
CA ASP A 57 -0.44 -14.16 12.10
C ASP A 57 0.70 -14.28 13.14
N ASP A 58 1.89 -13.76 12.82
CA ASP A 58 3.11 -13.86 13.63
C ASP A 58 3.39 -12.61 14.49
N ILE A 59 2.45 -11.65 14.54
CA ILE A 59 2.61 -10.40 15.28
C ILE A 59 1.69 -10.40 16.51
N ASN A 60 2.25 -10.01 17.66
CA ASN A 60 1.49 -9.88 18.90
C ASN A 60 0.54 -8.69 18.88
N LEU A 61 -0.64 -8.87 19.50
CA LEU A 61 -1.54 -7.77 19.83
C LEU A 61 -0.94 -6.89 20.92
N ALA A 62 -1.00 -5.57 20.73
CA ALA A 62 -0.72 -4.61 21.80
C ALA A 62 -1.96 -3.75 22.09
N PRO A 63 -2.17 -3.33 23.36
CA PRO A 63 -3.32 -2.52 23.78
C PRO A 63 -3.11 -1.04 23.43
N TYR A 64 -2.86 -0.73 22.16
CA TYR A 64 -2.66 0.64 21.73
C TYR A 64 -3.90 1.50 21.98
N GLY A 65 -3.71 2.66 22.59
CA GLY A 65 -4.79 3.63 22.81
C GLY A 65 -5.83 3.24 23.88
N TYR A 66 -5.64 2.13 24.59
CA TYR A 66 -6.57 1.67 25.63
C TYR A 66 -6.86 2.80 26.66
N GLY A 67 -8.14 3.03 26.92
CA GLY A 67 -8.63 4.07 27.82
C GLY A 67 -8.57 5.51 27.28
N ASN A 68 -8.09 5.75 26.06
CA ASN A 68 -7.89 7.10 25.53
C ASN A 68 -8.39 7.30 24.09
N THR A 69 -8.03 6.41 23.15
CA THR A 69 -8.36 6.59 21.72
C THR A 69 -8.31 5.28 20.95
N PHE A 70 -8.98 5.21 19.80
CA PHE A 70 -8.94 4.05 18.94
C PHE A 70 -7.60 3.97 18.20
N VAL A 71 -6.83 2.92 18.47
CA VAL A 71 -5.63 2.59 17.71
C VAL A 71 -5.68 1.13 17.31
N SER A 72 -5.83 0.87 16.01
CA SER A 72 -5.79 -0.50 15.50
C SER A 72 -4.37 -1.07 15.57
N ASN A 73 -4.28 -2.37 15.85
CA ASN A 73 -3.11 -3.14 15.45
C ASN A 73 -3.12 -3.29 13.92
N THR A 74 -1.95 -3.33 13.30
CA THR A 74 -1.82 -3.46 11.85
C THR A 74 -1.13 -4.78 11.55
N PHE A 75 -1.92 -5.74 11.07
CA PHE A 75 -1.50 -7.11 10.76
C PHE A 75 -1.51 -7.40 9.27
N HIS A 76 -1.70 -6.37 8.43
CA HIS A 76 -1.79 -6.56 7.00
C HIS A 76 -0.84 -5.64 6.24
N GLN A 77 -0.35 -6.15 5.12
CA GLN A 77 0.16 -5.33 4.02
C GLN A 77 -0.91 -5.24 2.94
N TYR A 78 -0.96 -4.12 2.25
CA TYR A 78 -1.67 -3.99 0.98
C TYR A 78 -0.78 -4.55 -0.12
N CYS A 79 -1.34 -5.43 -0.94
CA CYS A 79 -0.79 -5.86 -2.21
C CYS A 79 -1.53 -5.11 -3.30
N LEU A 80 -0.94 -4.00 -3.75
CA LEU A 80 -1.51 -3.14 -4.78
C LEU A 80 -1.15 -3.70 -6.15
N HIS A 81 -2.16 -4.05 -6.93
CA HIS A 81 -1.99 -4.65 -8.25
C HIS A 81 -2.26 -3.61 -9.33
N PHE A 82 -1.35 -3.52 -10.30
CA PHE A 82 -1.42 -2.57 -11.39
C PHE A 82 -1.22 -3.29 -12.72
N GLN A 83 -1.92 -2.84 -13.75
CA GLN A 83 -1.66 -3.20 -15.14
C GLN A 83 -1.14 -1.98 -15.88
N LYS A 84 -0.11 -2.14 -16.70
CA LYS A 84 0.37 -1.09 -17.61
C LYS A 84 -0.76 -0.65 -18.56
N LYS A 85 -0.94 0.67 -18.70
CA LYS A 85 -1.81 1.28 -19.71
C LYS A 85 -1.20 1.19 -21.10
#